data_AF-A0A7C5RX89-F1
#
_entry.id   AF-A0A7C5RX89-F1
#
_cell.length_a   1.000
_cell.length_b   1.000
_cell.length_c   1.000
_cell.angle_alpha   90.00
_cell.angle_beta   90.00
_cell.angle_gamma   90.00
#
_symmetry.space_group_name_H-M   'P 1'
#
loop_
_entity.id
_entity.type
_entity.pdbx_description
1 polymer ?
#
loop_
_entity_poly.entity_id
_entity_poly.type
_entity_poly.pdbx_seq_one_letter_code
_entity_poly.pdbx_strand_id
1 'polypeptide(L)'
;MSVLTIYKKSGAMRLAPDSIRGLIFVSFAKPIGGERQEKLQKGERRYLWDEKITISLNRNEASILGAFARRILAGGEIKKLPIEITHTPGKFGRKGEDKTLKIAKVDDGFSIDIISGKEKVSVYPLGYSDLYLIDVFLSRYIPEILPKPTFSPPAEATKTKAEIEEVEEEADIF
;
A
#
# COMPACT_ATOMS: atom_id res chain seq x y z
N MET A 1 -5.43 0.61 -14.55
CA MET A 1 -5.18 0.31 -13.11
C MET A 1 -6.23 1.01 -12.29
N SER A 2 -6.85 0.32 -11.34
CA SER A 2 -7.83 0.93 -10.43
C SER A 2 -7.12 1.79 -9.41
N VAL A 3 -7.71 2.94 -9.07
CA VAL A 3 -7.16 3.89 -8.10
C VAL A 3 -8.25 4.20 -7.08
N LEU A 4 -7.91 4.20 -5.79
CA LEU A 4 -8.80 4.71 -4.75
C LEU A 4 -8.38 6.13 -4.42
N THR A 5 -9.30 7.09 -4.46
CA THR A 5 -9.05 8.46 -3.99
C THR A 5 -10.05 8.85 -2.91
N ILE A 6 -9.56 9.33 -1.78
CA ILE A 6 -10.33 9.81 -0.64
C ILE A 6 -10.16 11.33 -0.56
N TYR A 7 -11.28 12.06 -0.53
CA TYR A 7 -11.31 13.51 -0.55
C TYR A 7 -11.88 14.08 0.75
N LYS A 8 -11.06 14.78 1.52
CA LYS A 8 -11.46 15.48 2.75
C LYS A 8 -11.19 16.98 2.64
N LYS A 9 -11.84 17.78 3.49
CA LYS A 9 -11.57 19.22 3.54
C LYS A 9 -10.10 19.52 3.86
N SER A 10 -9.47 18.68 4.69
CA SER A 10 -8.07 18.82 5.09
C SER A 10 -7.06 18.45 3.99
N GLY A 11 -7.45 17.61 3.03
CA GLY A 11 -6.55 17.04 2.02
C GLY A 11 -7.16 15.87 1.27
N ALA A 12 -6.47 15.41 0.23
CA ALA A 12 -6.83 14.22 -0.52
C ALA A 12 -5.72 13.17 -0.44
N MET A 13 -6.11 11.90 -0.41
CA MET A 13 -5.20 10.75 -0.45
C MET A 13 -5.59 9.85 -1.63
N ARG A 14 -4.60 9.37 -2.37
CA ARG A 14 -4.77 8.46 -3.50
C ARG A 14 -3.91 7.22 -3.30
N LEU A 15 -4.52 6.04 -3.37
CA LEU A 15 -3.83 4.75 -3.39
C LEU A 15 -3.85 4.20 -4.81
N ALA A 16 -2.68 3.81 -5.32
CA ALA A 16 -2.51 3.24 -6.65
C ALA A 16 -1.54 2.05 -6.59
N PRO A 17 -1.98 0.82 -6.91
CA PRO A 17 -1.10 -0.32 -7.01
C PRO A 17 -0.20 -0.24 -8.24
N ASP A 18 1.02 -0.74 -8.11
CA ASP A 18 1.96 -0.99 -9.18
C ASP A 18 2.45 -2.44 -9.06
N SER A 19 1.85 -3.33 -9.86
CA SER A 19 2.19 -4.75 -9.90
C SER A 19 3.55 -5.02 -10.54
N ILE A 20 4.07 -4.11 -11.36
CA ILE A 20 5.40 -4.25 -11.99
C ILE A 20 6.47 -4.04 -10.93
N ARG A 21 6.31 -3.03 -10.07
CA ARG A 21 7.25 -2.70 -9.00
C ARG A 21 6.99 -3.46 -7.69
N GLY A 22 5.82 -4.07 -7.54
CA GLY A 22 5.42 -4.75 -6.31
C GLY A 22 5.12 -3.78 -5.16
N LEU A 23 4.55 -2.61 -5.45
CA LEU A 23 4.35 -1.51 -4.50
C LEU A 23 2.91 -0.95 -4.56
N ILE A 24 2.47 -0.32 -3.46
CA ILE A 24 1.31 0.58 -3.46
C ILE A 24 1.80 2.02 -3.30
N PHE A 25 1.58 2.87 -4.30
CA PHE A 25 1.82 4.30 -4.16
C PHE A 25 0.69 4.95 -3.37
N VAL A 26 1.06 5.75 -2.38
CA VAL A 26 0.13 6.58 -1.61
C VAL A 26 0.53 8.04 -1.81
N SER A 27 -0.31 8.78 -2.54
CA SER A 27 -0.11 10.19 -2.85
C SER A 27 -1.06 11.07 -2.07
N PHE A 28 -0.57 12.20 -1.56
CA PHE A 28 -1.34 13.18 -0.81
C PHE A 28 -1.29 14.54 -1.47
N ALA A 29 -2.40 15.24 -1.51
CA ALA A 29 -2.50 16.59 -2.07
C ALA A 29 -3.19 17.55 -1.11
N LYS A 30 -2.63 18.76 -0.98
CA LYS A 30 -3.22 19.86 -0.22
C LYS A 30 -4.46 20.39 -0.95
N PRO A 31 -5.50 20.83 -0.22
CA PRO A 31 -6.61 21.55 -0.84
C PRO A 31 -6.11 22.89 -1.41
N ILE A 32 -6.76 23.37 -2.48
CA ILE A 32 -6.51 24.73 -2.97
C ILE A 32 -6.98 25.74 -1.91
N GLY A 33 -6.12 26.69 -1.52
CA GLY A 33 -6.44 27.73 -0.54
C GLY A 33 -7.45 28.78 -1.02
N GLY A 34 -8.02 29.54 -0.08
CA GLY A 34 -9.16 30.45 -0.27
C GLY A 34 -9.05 31.43 -1.45
N GLU A 35 -7.90 32.09 -1.64
CA GLU A 35 -7.72 33.07 -2.74
C GLU A 35 -7.87 32.45 -4.15
N ARG A 36 -7.53 31.15 -4.29
CA ARG A 36 -7.73 30.40 -5.54
C ARG A 36 -9.10 29.70 -5.59
N GLN A 37 -9.85 29.67 -4.48
CA GLN A 37 -11.21 29.13 -4.41
C GLN A 37 -12.29 30.14 -4.79
N GLU A 38 -12.04 31.46 -4.71
CA GLU A 38 -13.05 32.50 -5.01
C GLU A 38 -13.64 32.43 -6.43
N LYS A 39 -12.97 31.74 -7.36
CA LYS A 39 -13.46 31.49 -8.72
C LYS A 39 -14.26 30.19 -8.89
N LEU A 40 -14.52 29.45 -7.82
CA LEU A 40 -15.11 28.10 -7.88
C LEU A 40 -16.56 28.09 -7.41
N GLN A 41 -17.38 27.30 -8.10
CA GLN A 41 -18.76 27.06 -7.68
C GLN A 41 -18.80 26.40 -6.29
N LYS A 42 -19.77 26.85 -5.48
CA LYS A 42 -20.00 26.38 -4.11
C LYS A 42 -20.14 24.85 -4.10
N GLY A 43 -19.14 24.16 -3.53
CA GLY A 43 -19.15 22.70 -3.36
C GLY A 43 -18.04 21.94 -4.08
N GLU A 44 -17.33 22.56 -5.04
CA GLU A 44 -16.18 21.91 -5.68
C GLU A 44 -14.96 21.84 -4.73
N ARG A 45 -14.49 20.63 -4.44
CA ARG A 45 -13.22 20.42 -3.73
C ARG A 45 -12.11 20.20 -4.75
N ARG A 46 -11.17 21.14 -4.83
CA ARG A 46 -9.98 21.03 -5.68
C ARG A 46 -8.71 20.89 -4.85
N TYR A 47 -7.73 20.17 -5.39
CA TYR A 47 -6.49 19.80 -4.71
C TYR A 47 -5.29 19.99 -5.63
N LEU A 48 -4.16 20.39 -5.04
CA LEU A 48 -2.89 20.64 -5.74
C LEU A 48 -2.17 19.31 -6.01
N TRP A 49 -2.64 18.54 -6.99
CA TRP A 49 -2.04 17.23 -7.33
C TRP A 49 -0.66 17.33 -7.97
N ASP A 50 -0.31 18.49 -8.53
CA ASP A 50 1.02 18.74 -9.10
C ASP A 50 2.08 18.87 -8.00
N GLU A 51 1.69 19.32 -6.80
CA GLU A 51 2.52 19.46 -5.59
C GLU A 51 2.31 18.30 -4.62
N LYS A 52 1.88 17.13 -5.12
CA LYS A 52 1.57 15.98 -4.26
C LYS A 52 2.82 15.41 -3.60
N ILE A 53 2.69 14.99 -2.35
CA ILE A 53 3.70 14.18 -1.67
C ILE A 53 3.34 12.71 -1.84
N THR A 54 4.27 11.90 -2.33
CA THR A 54 4.06 10.46 -2.52
C THR A 54 5.05 9.64 -1.70
N ILE A 55 4.54 8.59 -1.05
CA ILE A 55 5.29 7.52 -0.40
C ILE A 55 4.91 6.19 -1.05
N SER A 56 5.86 5.25 -1.13
CA SER A 56 5.68 3.98 -1.82
C SER A 56 5.70 2.86 -0.81
N LEU A 57 4.55 2.26 -0.51
CA LEU A 57 4.45 1.19 0.47
C LEU A 57 4.77 -0.16 -0.15
N ASN A 58 5.67 -0.91 0.47
CA ASN A 58 5.83 -2.33 0.15
C ASN A 58 4.64 -3.15 0.70
N ARG A 59 4.60 -4.45 0.37
CA ARG A 59 3.50 -5.35 0.80
C ARG A 59 3.26 -5.35 2.31
N ASN A 60 4.32 -5.30 3.12
CA ASN A 60 4.21 -5.40 4.57
C ASN A 60 3.64 -4.08 5.12
N GLU A 61 4.11 -2.95 4.60
CA GLU A 61 3.66 -1.61 4.96
C GLU A 61 2.21 -1.36 4.53
N ALA A 62 1.85 -1.77 3.32
CA ALA A 62 0.46 -1.74 2.84
C ALA A 62 -0.43 -2.63 3.71
N SER A 63 0.06 -3.79 4.14
CA SER A 63 -0.67 -4.68 5.06
C SER A 63 -0.90 -4.04 6.43
N ILE A 64 0.03 -3.23 6.95
CA ILE A 64 -0.16 -2.48 8.19
C ILE A 64 -1.36 -1.54 8.08
N LEU A 65 -1.46 -0.79 6.96
CA LEU A 65 -2.59 0.12 6.71
C LEU A 65 -3.92 -0.62 6.56
N GLY A 66 -3.93 -1.75 5.82
CA GLY A 66 -5.12 -2.58 5.67
C GLY A 66 -5.56 -3.23 6.99
N ALA A 67 -4.61 -3.77 7.76
CA ALA A 67 -4.89 -4.37 9.07
C ALA A 67 -5.40 -3.33 10.08
N PHE A 68 -4.86 -2.10 10.05
CA PHE A 68 -5.38 -0.97 10.82
C PHE A 68 -6.87 -0.73 10.49
N ALA A 69 -7.21 -0.57 9.21
CA ALA A 69 -8.58 -0.32 8.80
C ALA A 69 -9.52 -1.45 9.23
N ARG A 70 -9.15 -2.71 8.96
CA ARG A 70 -9.92 -3.89 9.34
C ARG A 70 -10.15 -3.99 10.83
N ARG A 71 -9.13 -3.70 11.64
CA ARG A 71 -9.22 -3.77 13.10
C ARG A 71 -10.26 -2.78 13.64
N ILE A 72 -10.25 -1.55 13.14
CA ILE A 72 -11.23 -0.53 13.51
C ILE A 72 -12.65 -0.91 13.05
N LEU A 73 -12.80 -1.38 11.81
CA LEU A 73 -14.10 -1.81 11.26
C LEU A 73 -14.72 -2.96 12.06
N ALA A 74 -13.90 -3.83 12.62
CA ALA A 74 -14.31 -4.93 13.51
C ALA A 74 -14.62 -4.48 14.94
N GLY A 75 -14.61 -3.17 15.24
CA GLY A 75 -14.81 -2.64 16.59
C GLY A 75 -13.65 -2.89 17.55
N GLY A 76 -12.47 -3.26 17.03
CA GLY A 76 -11.30 -3.55 17.84
C GLY A 76 -10.53 -2.29 18.24
N GLU A 77 -10.03 -2.27 19.46
CA GLU A 77 -9.09 -1.23 19.90
C GLU A 77 -7.69 -1.40 19.30
N ILE A 78 -7.00 -0.27 19.10
CA ILE A 78 -5.61 -0.21 18.67
C ILE A 78 -4.74 0.27 19.83
N LYS A 79 -3.93 -0.65 20.36
CA LYS A 79 -3.11 -0.42 21.55
C LYS A 79 -1.90 0.50 21.32
N LYS A 80 -1.43 0.62 20.07
CA LYS A 80 -0.26 1.43 19.72
C LYS A 80 -0.65 2.42 18.62
N LEU A 81 -0.92 3.65 19.04
CA LEU A 81 -1.04 4.82 18.18
C LEU A 81 -0.08 5.91 18.68
N PRO A 82 0.50 6.72 17.77
CA PRO A 82 0.35 6.63 16.31
C PRO A 82 1.10 5.44 15.71
N ILE A 83 0.67 4.98 14.53
CA ILE A 83 1.44 4.05 13.69
C ILE A 83 2.24 4.90 12.71
N GLU A 84 3.54 4.66 12.60
CA GLU A 84 4.45 5.43 11.76
C GLU A 84 5.25 4.51 10.82
N ILE A 85 5.32 4.89 9.54
CA ILE A 85 6.12 4.23 8.50
C ILE A 85 7.04 5.30 7.90
N THR A 86 8.34 5.18 8.11
CA THR A 86 9.33 6.19 7.70
C THR A 86 10.28 5.64 6.63
N HIS A 87 10.42 6.38 5.53
CA HIS A 87 11.33 6.10 4.43
C HIS A 87 12.34 7.22 4.26
N THR A 88 13.60 6.87 4.07
CA THR A 88 14.65 7.78 3.60
C THR A 88 14.92 7.47 2.13
N PRO A 89 14.34 8.21 1.16
CA PRO A 89 14.55 7.94 -0.25
C PRO A 89 16.01 8.24 -0.62
N GLY A 90 16.76 7.23 -1.08
CA GLY A 90 18.11 7.40 -1.60
C GLY A 90 18.12 7.42 -3.13
N LYS A 91 18.87 8.36 -3.74
CA LYS A 91 19.17 8.31 -5.19
C LYS A 91 20.66 8.52 -5.41
N PHE A 92 21.31 7.57 -6.06
CA PHE A 92 22.75 7.61 -6.39
C PHE A 92 23.65 7.97 -5.18
N GLY A 93 23.41 7.33 -4.03
CA GLY A 93 24.20 7.54 -2.81
C GLY A 93 23.90 8.84 -2.03
N ARG A 94 23.03 9.72 -2.54
CA ARG A 94 22.54 10.88 -1.79
C ARG A 94 21.23 10.54 -1.07
N LYS A 95 21.18 10.81 0.23
CA LYS A 95 19.94 10.76 1.01
C LYS A 95 19.05 11.93 0.59
N GLY A 96 17.85 11.62 0.13
CA GLY A 96 16.75 12.57 -0.04
C GLY A 96 16.06 12.83 1.30
N GLU A 97 15.03 13.67 1.25
CA GLU A 97 14.24 14.03 2.44
C GLU A 97 13.45 12.83 2.99
N ASP A 98 13.50 12.66 4.32
CA ASP A 98 12.72 11.65 5.01
C ASP A 98 11.22 11.88 4.84
N LYS A 99 10.51 10.78 4.58
CA LYS A 99 9.06 10.76 4.44
C LYS A 99 8.45 9.82 5.48
N THR A 100 7.51 10.33 6.25
CA THR A 100 6.80 9.55 7.27
C THR A 100 5.31 9.56 7.01
N LEU A 101 4.74 8.37 6.79
CA LEU A 101 3.30 8.13 6.85
C LEU A 101 2.91 7.87 8.29
N LYS A 102 1.95 8.64 8.81
CA LYS A 102 1.51 8.56 10.21
C LYS A 102 0.01 8.38 10.29
N ILE A 103 -0.44 7.38 11.05
CA ILE A 103 -1.84 7.13 11.37
C ILE A 103 -2.08 7.51 12.83
N ALA A 104 -3.00 8.44 13.08
CA ALA A 104 -3.30 8.91 14.43
C ALA A 104 -4.81 8.93 14.69
N LYS A 105 -5.19 8.88 15.97
CA LYS A 105 -6.57 9.13 16.41
C LYS A 105 -6.75 10.64 16.58
N VAL A 106 -7.90 11.14 16.13
CA VAL A 106 -8.36 12.53 16.31
C VAL A 106 -9.77 12.50 16.90
N ASP A 107 -10.26 13.63 17.41
CA ASP A 107 -11.54 13.70 18.14
C ASP A 107 -12.71 13.06 17.37
N ASP A 108 -12.78 13.31 16.06
CA ASP A 108 -13.84 12.82 15.16
C ASP A 108 -13.47 11.57 14.34
N GLY A 109 -12.44 10.81 14.76
CA GLY A 109 -12.06 9.54 14.10
C GLY A 109 -10.55 9.36 13.96
N PHE A 110 -10.08 9.22 12.72
CA PHE A 110 -8.66 8.99 12.44
C PHE A 110 -8.12 9.97 11.40
N SER A 111 -6.82 10.25 11.48
CA SER A 111 -6.06 10.95 10.46
C SER A 111 -5.02 10.02 9.85
N ILE A 112 -4.79 10.19 8.55
CA ILE A 112 -3.59 9.70 7.88
C ILE A 112 -2.85 10.93 7.37
N ASP A 113 -1.62 11.08 7.85
CA ASP A 113 -0.72 12.19 7.55
C ASP A 113 0.49 11.69 6.75
N ILE A 114 0.95 12.50 5.80
CA ILE A 114 2.30 12.37 5.24
C ILE A 114 3.13 13.59 5.67
N ILE A 115 4.34 13.33 6.13
CA ILE A 115 5.31 14.34 6.54
C ILE A 115 6.54 14.17 5.65
N SER A 116 7.00 15.24 5.00
CA SER A 116 8.23 15.28 4.19
C SER A 116 8.98 16.58 4.51
N GLY A 117 10.08 16.48 5.25
CA GLY A 117 10.79 17.67 5.74
C GLY A 117 9.89 18.59 6.56
N LYS A 118 9.66 19.82 6.09
CA LYS A 118 8.75 20.80 6.74
C LYS A 118 7.30 20.70 6.26
N GLU A 119 7.04 19.91 5.23
CA GLU A 119 5.70 19.79 4.68
C GLU A 119 4.91 18.69 5.37
N LYS A 120 3.66 18.99 5.68
CA LYS A 120 2.68 18.03 6.20
C LYS A 120 1.39 18.14 5.38
N VAL A 121 0.85 17.00 4.98
CA VAL A 121 -0.50 16.91 4.39
C VAL A 121 -1.29 15.89 5.19
N SER A 122 -2.47 16.30 5.65
CA SER A 122 -3.33 15.49 6.52
C SER A 122 -4.65 15.20 5.86
N VAL A 123 -5.12 13.95 5.94
CA VAL A 123 -6.45 13.53 5.48
C VAL A 123 -7.26 13.07 6.68
N TYR A 124 -8.20 13.92 7.09
CA TYR A 124 -9.08 13.71 8.25
C TYR A 124 -10.38 14.53 8.13
N PRO A 125 -11.43 14.18 8.90
CA PRO A 125 -11.59 12.92 9.62
C PRO A 125 -11.85 11.76 8.65
N LEU A 126 -11.18 10.63 8.88
CA LEU A 126 -11.50 9.36 8.25
C LEU A 126 -12.60 8.67 9.06
N GLY A 127 -13.73 8.44 8.42
CA GLY A 127 -14.86 7.74 8.98
C GLY A 127 -14.89 6.26 8.58
N TYR A 128 -15.95 5.57 9.02
CA TYR A 128 -16.15 4.14 8.75
C TYR A 128 -16.10 3.81 7.26
N SER A 129 -16.77 4.61 6.41
CA SER A 129 -16.80 4.39 4.96
C SER A 129 -15.42 4.52 4.31
N ASP A 130 -14.59 5.47 4.73
CA ASP A 130 -13.24 5.64 4.20
C ASP A 130 -12.35 4.44 4.58
N LEU A 131 -12.44 3.99 5.83
CA LEU A 131 -11.69 2.83 6.30
C LEU A 131 -12.13 1.55 5.59
N TYR A 132 -13.42 1.37 5.35
CA TYR A 132 -13.95 0.25 4.57
C TYR A 132 -13.38 0.24 3.15
N LEU A 133 -13.38 1.39 2.47
CA LEU A 133 -12.80 1.50 1.13
C LEU A 133 -11.29 1.19 1.13
N ILE A 134 -10.55 1.63 2.15
CA ILE A 134 -9.12 1.32 2.30
C ILE A 134 -8.91 -0.20 2.48
N ASP A 135 -9.65 -0.85 3.39
CA ASP A 135 -9.50 -2.30 3.63
C ASP A 135 -9.85 -3.11 2.39
N VAL A 136 -10.97 -2.81 1.72
CA VAL A 136 -11.38 -3.50 0.49
C VAL A 136 -10.35 -3.32 -0.61
N PHE A 137 -9.85 -2.10 -0.80
CA PHE A 137 -8.84 -1.81 -1.81
C PHE A 137 -7.54 -2.57 -1.55
N LEU A 138 -7.01 -2.48 -0.33
CA LEU A 138 -5.74 -3.12 0.00
C LEU A 138 -5.85 -4.65 0.02
N SER A 139 -6.97 -5.21 0.49
CA SER A 139 -7.22 -6.65 0.46
C SER A 139 -7.26 -7.20 -0.97
N ARG A 140 -7.75 -6.41 -1.93
CA ARG A 140 -7.76 -6.78 -3.34
C ARG A 140 -6.38 -6.68 -3.99
N TYR A 141 -5.64 -5.61 -3.74
CA TYR A 141 -4.42 -5.29 -4.50
C TYR A 141 -3.11 -5.76 -3.86
N ILE A 142 -3.06 -6.03 -2.55
CA ILE A 142 -1.87 -6.61 -1.91
C ILE A 142 -1.48 -7.95 -2.55
N PRO A 143 -2.42 -8.90 -2.81
CA PRO A 143 -2.08 -10.13 -3.51
C PRO A 143 -1.52 -9.93 -4.92
N GLU A 144 -1.99 -8.90 -5.64
CA GLU A 144 -1.56 -8.61 -7.02
C GLU A 144 -0.12 -8.07 -7.10
N ILE A 145 0.38 -7.44 -6.03
CA ILE A 145 1.75 -6.93 -5.95
C ILE A 145 2.74 -7.95 -5.35
N LEU A 146 2.27 -9.14 -4.98
CA LEU A 146 3.17 -10.21 -4.54
C LEU A 146 3.96 -10.75 -5.73
N PRO A 147 5.23 -11.14 -5.54
CA PRO A 147 5.93 -11.92 -6.54
C PRO A 147 5.10 -13.18 -6.82
N LYS A 148 4.79 -13.41 -8.09
CA LYS A 148 4.10 -14.64 -8.48
C LYS A 148 4.94 -15.82 -8.01
N PRO A 149 4.34 -16.82 -7.35
CA PRO A 149 5.06 -18.03 -7.01
C PRO A 149 5.64 -18.61 -8.30
N THR A 150 6.95 -18.58 -8.44
CA THR A 150 7.65 -19.43 -9.38
C THR A 150 7.55 -20.82 -8.79
N PHE A 151 6.50 -21.54 -9.15
CA PHE A 151 6.52 -22.98 -8.99
C PHE A 151 7.65 -23.46 -9.89
N SER A 152 8.79 -23.78 -9.28
CA SER A 152 9.71 -24.70 -9.94
C SER A 152 8.86 -25.91 -10.28
N PRO A 153 8.80 -26.34 -11.56
CA PRO A 153 8.20 -27.62 -11.85
C PRO A 153 8.84 -28.64 -10.90
N PRO A 154 8.07 -29.61 -10.35
CA PRO A 154 8.69 -30.70 -9.62
C PRO A 154 9.80 -31.21 -10.52
N ALA A 155 11.03 -31.29 -9.98
CA ALA A 155 12.15 -31.81 -10.74
C ALA A 155 11.65 -33.11 -11.35
N GLU A 156 11.59 -33.19 -12.69
CA GLU A 156 11.44 -34.48 -13.35
C GLU A 156 12.51 -35.34 -12.70
N ALA A 157 12.07 -36.40 -12.03
CA ALA A 157 12.99 -37.38 -11.52
C ALA A 157 13.71 -37.89 -12.76
N THR A 158 14.90 -37.34 -13.02
CA THR A 158 15.87 -37.91 -13.94
C THR A 158 16.12 -39.28 -13.37
N LYS A 159 15.35 -40.27 -13.84
CA LYS A 159 15.67 -41.66 -13.65
C LYS A 159 17.05 -41.81 -14.24
N THR A 160 18.03 -41.96 -13.37
CA THR A 160 19.38 -42.36 -13.75
C THR A 160 19.22 -43.62 -14.58
N LYS A 161 19.87 -43.70 -15.75
CA LYS A 161 19.88 -44.92 -16.57
C LYS A 161 20.23 -46.19 -15.80
N ALA A 162 20.87 -46.06 -14.63
CA ALA A 162 21.18 -47.15 -13.72
C ALA A 162 19.94 -47.86 -13.11
N GLU A 163 18.77 -47.22 -12.99
CA GLU A 163 17.56 -47.89 -12.47
C GLU A 163 16.76 -48.64 -13.55
N ILE A 164 17.16 -48.53 -14.83
CA ILE A 164 16.46 -49.22 -15.93
C ILE A 164 17.11 -50.61 -16.21
N GLU A 165 18.38 -50.82 -15.85
CA GLU A 165 19.06 -52.11 -16.04
C GLU A 165 18.69 -53.17 -14.97
N GLU A 166 18.42 -52.79 -13.72
CA GLU A 166 18.07 -53.78 -12.67
C GLU A 166 16.69 -54.45 -12.86
N VAL A 167 15.79 -53.86 -13.67
CA VAL A 167 14.46 -54.44 -13.91
C VAL A 167 14.45 -55.45 -15.06
N GLU A 168 15.47 -55.46 -15.94
CA GLU A 168 15.56 -56.44 -17.03
C GLU A 168 16.29 -57.73 -16.62
N GLU A 169 17.18 -57.71 -15.62
CA GLU A 169 17.91 -58.93 -15.19
C GLU A 169 17.10 -59.87 -14.27
N GLU A 170 16.04 -59.40 -13.58
CA GLU A 170 15.19 -60.29 -12.75
C GLU A 170 14.09 -61.02 -13.54
N ALA A 171 13.92 -60.75 -14.84
CA ALA A 171 12.91 -61.40 -15.68
C ALA A 171 13.39 -62.69 -16.38
N ASP A 172 14.69 -63.01 -16.34
CA ASP A 172 15.32 -64.06 -17.16
C ASP A 172 15.98 -65.18 -16.33
N ILE A 173 15.36 -65.60 -15.22
CA ILE A 173 15.74 -66.82 -14.51
C ILE A 173 14.48 -67.70 -14.28
N PHE A 174 14.10 -68.42 -15.33
CA PHE A 174 13.33 -69.68 -15.27
C PHE A 174 14.17 -70.82 -15.83
#